data_AF-A0A5E4IRA6-F1
#
_entry.id   AF-A0A5E4IRA6-F1
#
_cell.length_a   1.000
_cell.length_b   1.000
_cell.length_c   1.000
_cell.angle_alpha   90.00
_cell.angle_beta   90.00
_cell.angle_gamma   90.00
#
_symmetry.space_group_name_H-M   'P 1'
#
loop_
_entity.id
_entity.type
_entity.pdbx_description
1 polymer ?
#
loop_
_entity_poly.entity_id
_entity_poly.type
_entity_poly.pdbx_seq_one_letter_code
_entity_poly.pdbx_strand_id
1 'polypeptide(L)'
;MNYPGHLLTAFLASILLLAAMNLIFYIPFSLIDSVALILVCLGSTMLPDLDHPESKGTQLTQRFLPPLIMLFAFGTKFAGYRFSENTIIPKLQDALIFGFAGIGFFFVITNYFRPSHRGITHSLLVNTGYGALIWVVTGYDVNVTIFAAGGYLTHLLTDQCIKLV
;
A
#
# COMPACT_ATOMS: atom_id res chain seq x y z
N MET A 1 11.37 15.25 -5.78
CA MET A 1 11.52 13.82 -5.45
C MET A 1 12.38 13.13 -6.51
N ASN A 2 13.35 12.30 -6.09
CA ASN A 2 14.19 11.51 -6.99
C ASN A 2 13.57 10.11 -7.20
N TYR A 3 12.45 10.02 -7.93
CA TYR A 3 11.71 8.76 -8.14
C TYR A 3 12.60 7.56 -8.54
N PRO A 4 13.59 7.70 -9.45
CA PRO A 4 14.49 6.59 -9.77
C PRO A 4 15.28 6.05 -8.57
N GLY A 5 15.72 6.94 -7.68
CA GLY A 5 16.44 6.57 -6.46
C GLY A 5 15.59 5.72 -5.52
N HIS A 6 14.36 6.17 -5.23
CA HIS A 6 13.42 5.46 -4.35
C HIS A 6 13.01 4.09 -4.93
N LEU A 7 12.74 4.03 -6.24
CA LEU A 7 12.39 2.76 -6.89
C LEU A 7 13.57 1.77 -6.88
N LEU A 8 14.79 2.26 -7.10
CA LEU A 8 15.98 1.41 -7.05
C LEU A 8 16.24 0.88 -5.63
N THR A 9 16.15 1.73 -4.60
CA THR A 9 16.35 1.31 -3.22
C THR A 9 15.27 0.33 -2.77
N ALA A 10 14.01 0.57 -3.12
CA ALA A 10 12.90 -0.34 -2.84
C ALA A 10 13.06 -1.68 -3.58
N PHE A 11 13.51 -1.65 -4.85
CA PHE A 11 13.80 -2.88 -5.60
C PHE A 11 14.89 -3.69 -4.92
N LEU A 12 16.05 -3.09 -4.62
CA LEU A 12 17.15 -3.79 -3.95
C LEU A 12 16.73 -4.33 -2.57
N ALA A 13 16.00 -3.53 -1.79
CA ALA A 13 15.46 -3.96 -0.50
C ALA A 13 14.47 -5.12 -0.64
N SER A 14 13.62 -5.14 -1.67
CA SER A 14 12.70 -6.24 -1.91
C SER A 14 13.41 -7.55 -2.24
N ILE A 15 14.51 -7.50 -2.99
CA ILE A 15 15.36 -8.68 -3.26
C ILE A 15 16.02 -9.17 -1.96
N LEU A 16 16.55 -8.25 -1.14
CA LEU A 16 17.13 -8.60 0.15
C LEU A 16 16.09 -9.20 1.11
N LEU A 17 14.86 -8.68 1.12
CA LEU A 17 13.76 -9.24 1.91
C LEU A 17 13.38 -10.64 1.41
N LEU A 18 13.25 -10.84 0.09
CA LEU A 18 13.00 -12.17 -0.47
C LEU A 18 14.10 -13.17 -0.06
N ALA A 19 15.36 -12.77 -0.18
CA ALA A 19 16.50 -13.59 0.22
C ALA A 19 16.47 -13.88 1.73
N ALA A 20 16.19 -12.89 2.57
CA ALA A 20 16.07 -13.09 4.01
C ALA A 20 14.92 -14.03 4.38
N MET A 21 13.75 -13.86 3.78
CA MET A 21 12.59 -14.74 4.00
C MET A 21 12.85 -16.17 3.53
N ASN A 22 13.57 -16.35 2.42
CA ASN A 22 13.89 -17.67 1.90
C ASN A 22 15.03 -18.37 2.67
N LEU A 23 16.10 -17.64 3.01
CA LEU A 23 17.30 -18.23 3.62
C LEU A 23 17.23 -18.33 5.15
N ILE A 24 16.62 -17.35 5.81
CA ILE A 24 16.57 -17.28 7.28
C ILE A 24 15.29 -17.94 7.79
N PHE A 25 14.17 -17.65 7.15
CA PHE A 25 12.85 -18.13 7.57
C PHE A 25 12.35 -19.33 6.78
N TYR A 26 13.13 -19.82 5.80
CA TYR A 26 12.82 -20.99 4.99
C TYR A 26 11.46 -20.93 4.29
N ILE A 27 11.00 -19.73 3.91
CA ILE A 27 9.73 -19.53 3.21
C ILE A 27 9.99 -19.64 1.70
N PRO A 28 9.46 -20.68 1.02
CA PRO A 28 9.58 -20.79 -0.42
C PRO A 28 8.54 -19.87 -1.09
N PHE A 29 9.01 -19.03 -2.01
CA PHE A 29 8.13 -18.24 -2.87
C PHE A 29 8.21 -18.77 -4.29
N SER A 30 7.07 -18.85 -4.98
CA SER A 30 7.10 -19.05 -6.43
C SER A 30 7.61 -17.78 -7.12
N LEU A 31 7.93 -17.88 -8.42
CA LEU A 31 8.32 -16.71 -9.21
C LEU A 31 7.20 -15.66 -9.21
N ILE A 32 5.94 -16.06 -9.31
CA ILE A 32 4.82 -15.13 -9.36
C ILE A 32 4.60 -14.44 -8.02
N ASP A 33 4.75 -15.15 -6.89
CA ASP A 33 4.67 -14.56 -5.55
C ASP A 33 5.80 -13.56 -5.33
N SER A 34 7.01 -13.92 -5.76
CA SER A 34 8.18 -13.04 -5.65
C SER A 34 7.97 -11.74 -6.42
N VAL A 35 7.50 -11.83 -7.67
CA VAL A 35 7.18 -10.65 -8.48
C VAL A 35 6.07 -9.81 -7.83
N ALA A 36 5.01 -10.43 -7.32
CA ALA A 36 3.92 -9.73 -6.65
C ALA A 36 4.42 -8.97 -5.39
N LEU A 37 5.24 -9.61 -4.55
CA LEU A 37 5.80 -8.99 -3.34
C LEU A 37 6.76 -7.85 -3.67
N ILE A 38 7.57 -7.98 -4.72
CA ILE A 38 8.41 -6.88 -5.23
C ILE A 38 7.53 -5.70 -5.65
N LEU A 39 6.46 -5.94 -6.40
CA LEU A 39 5.53 -4.88 -6.82
C LEU A 39 4.84 -4.20 -5.64
N VAL A 40 4.48 -4.95 -4.59
CA VAL A 40 3.93 -4.40 -3.34
C VAL A 40 4.94 -3.46 -2.66
N CYS A 41 6.21 -3.87 -2.57
CA CYS A 41 7.28 -3.04 -2.01
C CYS A 41 7.48 -1.76 -2.83
N LEU A 42 7.55 -1.88 -4.17
CA LEU A 42 7.70 -0.76 -5.09
C LEU A 42 6.51 0.22 -5.04
N GLY A 43 5.28 -0.29 -4.96
CA GLY A 43 4.10 0.54 -4.80
C GLY A 43 4.10 1.28 -3.46
N SER A 44 4.45 0.57 -2.38
CA SER A 44 4.45 1.12 -1.03
C SER A 44 5.52 2.20 -0.81
N THR A 45 6.66 2.12 -1.49
CA THR A 45 7.69 3.18 -1.41
C THR A 45 7.19 4.52 -1.97
N MET A 46 6.21 4.53 -2.87
CA MET A 46 5.68 5.78 -3.45
C MET A 46 4.62 6.45 -2.58
N LEU A 47 4.15 5.79 -1.51
CA LEU A 47 3.04 6.28 -0.69
C LEU A 47 3.34 7.53 0.14
N PRO A 48 4.53 7.71 0.77
CA PRO A 48 4.74 8.85 1.66
C PRO A 48 4.67 10.19 0.93
N ASP A 49 5.06 10.22 -0.35
CA ASP A 49 5.08 11.43 -1.19
C ASP A 49 3.72 11.72 -1.87
N LEU A 50 2.68 10.93 -1.56
CA LEU A 50 1.31 11.28 -1.92
C LEU A 50 0.78 12.51 -1.14
N ASP A 51 1.52 12.99 -0.15
CA ASP A 51 1.26 14.24 0.56
C ASP A 51 1.53 15.50 -0.29
N HIS A 52 2.39 15.42 -1.31
CA HIS A 52 2.73 16.56 -2.17
C HIS A 52 1.66 16.74 -3.26
N PRO A 53 0.98 17.90 -3.35
CA PRO A 53 -0.10 18.13 -4.33
C PRO A 53 0.35 18.05 -5.80
N GLU A 54 1.63 18.28 -6.09
CA GLU A 54 2.20 18.16 -7.43
C GLU A 54 2.80 16.77 -7.70
N SER A 55 2.79 15.87 -6.71
CA SER A 55 3.29 14.51 -6.94
C SER A 55 2.43 13.84 -8.01
N LYS A 56 3.10 13.13 -8.93
CA LYS A 56 2.40 12.37 -9.97
C LYS A 56 1.50 11.29 -9.34
N GLY A 57 1.91 10.73 -8.21
CA GLY A 57 1.12 9.76 -7.45
C GLY A 57 -0.19 10.37 -6.92
N THR A 58 -0.13 11.59 -6.37
CA THR A 58 -1.31 12.31 -5.85
C THR A 58 -2.27 12.64 -6.98
N GLN A 59 -1.74 13.13 -8.11
CA GLN A 59 -2.56 13.42 -9.30
C GLN A 59 -3.21 12.16 -9.89
N LEU A 60 -2.46 11.06 -9.98
CA LEU A 60 -3.00 9.77 -10.45
C LEU A 60 -4.09 9.26 -9.50
N THR A 61 -3.83 9.29 -8.19
CA THR A 61 -4.78 8.85 -7.19
C THR A 61 -6.03 9.71 -7.25
N GLN A 62 -5.92 11.05 -7.22
CA GLN A 62 -7.05 11.96 -7.34
C GLN A 62 -7.86 11.78 -8.65
N ARG A 63 -7.20 11.45 -9.76
CA ARG A 63 -7.86 11.32 -11.08
C ARG A 63 -8.53 9.96 -11.29
N PHE A 64 -7.91 8.87 -10.84
CA PHE A 64 -8.36 7.51 -11.16
C PHE A 64 -9.11 6.83 -10.01
N LEU A 65 -8.88 7.25 -8.77
CA LEU A 65 -9.49 6.62 -7.61
C LEU A 65 -11.00 6.91 -7.50
N PRO A 66 -11.52 8.15 -7.70
CA PRO A 66 -12.97 8.37 -7.67
C PRO A 66 -13.75 7.53 -8.69
N PRO A 67 -13.34 7.41 -9.98
CA PRO A 67 -14.03 6.54 -10.92
C PRO A 67 -13.89 5.05 -10.58
N LEU A 68 -12.76 4.60 -10.01
CA LEU A 68 -12.63 3.22 -9.52
C LEU A 68 -13.58 2.91 -8.35
N ILE A 69 -13.69 3.83 -7.39
CA ILE A 69 -14.64 3.73 -6.27
C ILE A 69 -16.08 3.72 -6.80
N MET A 70 -16.42 4.61 -7.73
CA MET A 70 -17.77 4.65 -8.33
C MET A 70 -18.09 3.39 -9.11
N LEU A 71 -17.16 2.90 -9.93
CA LEU A 71 -17.32 1.65 -10.68
C LEU A 71 -17.54 0.47 -9.73
N PHE A 72 -16.79 0.42 -8.62
CA PHE A 72 -16.95 -0.62 -7.62
C PHE A 72 -18.27 -0.50 -6.83
N ALA A 73 -18.65 0.69 -6.38
CA ALA A 73 -19.92 0.93 -5.68
C ALA A 73 -21.12 0.58 -6.58
N PHE A 74 -21.01 0.86 -7.87
CA PHE A 74 -22.02 0.49 -8.86
C PHE A 74 -22.02 -1.03 -9.14
N GLY A 75 -20.84 -1.62 -9.29
CA GLY A 75 -20.65 -3.05 -9.51
C GLY A 75 -21.16 -3.91 -8.34
N THR A 76 -20.91 -3.50 -7.10
CA THR A 76 -21.40 -4.20 -5.89
C THR A 76 -22.91 -4.10 -5.75
N LYS A 77 -23.53 -2.96 -6.09
CA LYS A 77 -24.99 -2.81 -6.11
C LYS A 77 -25.66 -3.70 -7.17
N PHE A 78 -25.04 -3.84 -8.34
CA PHE A 78 -25.54 -4.72 -9.41
C PHE A 78 -25.24 -6.21 -9.17
N ALA A 79 -24.11 -6.53 -8.56
CA ALA A 79 -23.74 -7.88 -8.16
C ALA A 79 -24.61 -8.38 -6.99
N GLY A 80 -24.93 -7.53 -6.02
CA GLY A 80 -25.83 -7.87 -4.91
C GLY A 80 -27.24 -8.31 -5.34
N TYR A 81 -27.65 -8.00 -6.57
CA TYR A 81 -28.93 -8.46 -7.15
C TYR A 81 -28.87 -9.83 -7.84
N ARG A 82 -27.68 -10.43 -8.01
CA ARG A 82 -27.50 -11.67 -8.82
C ARG A 82 -26.68 -12.79 -8.16
N PHE A 83 -26.00 -12.56 -7.04
CA PHE A 83 -25.07 -13.55 -6.51
C PHE A 83 -25.58 -14.24 -5.24
N SER A 84 -26.09 -15.46 -5.40
CA SER A 84 -26.38 -16.40 -4.32
C SER A 84 -25.09 -16.99 -3.73
N GLU A 85 -24.98 -16.94 -2.39
CA GLU A 85 -24.39 -17.91 -1.44
C GLU A 85 -23.09 -18.73 -1.74
N ASN A 86 -22.30 -18.45 -2.78
CA ASN A 86 -21.02 -19.14 -3.01
C ASN A 86 -19.80 -18.28 -2.61
N THR A 87 -19.50 -18.34 -1.31
CA THR A 87 -18.21 -18.35 -0.56
C THR A 87 -16.93 -17.61 -1.00
N ILE A 88 -16.70 -17.23 -2.26
CA ILE A 88 -15.48 -16.50 -2.70
C ILE A 88 -15.72 -14.98 -2.74
N ILE A 89 -16.95 -14.57 -3.03
CA ILE A 89 -17.34 -13.17 -3.25
C ILE A 89 -17.37 -12.31 -1.97
N PRO A 90 -17.79 -12.80 -0.78
CA PRO A 90 -17.86 -11.96 0.42
C PRO A 90 -16.49 -11.43 0.86
N LYS A 91 -15.46 -12.27 0.82
CA LYS A 91 -14.10 -11.88 1.23
C LYS A 91 -13.48 -10.83 0.30
N LEU A 92 -13.74 -10.93 -1.00
CA LEU A 92 -13.30 -9.92 -1.96
C LEU A 92 -14.04 -8.60 -1.77
N GLN A 93 -15.35 -8.67 -1.49
CA GLN A 93 -16.16 -7.50 -1.19
C GLN A 93 -15.68 -6.79 0.08
N ASP A 94 -15.39 -7.53 1.15
CA ASP A 94 -14.86 -6.99 2.39
C ASP A 94 -13.48 -6.36 2.18
N ALA A 95 -12.56 -7.06 1.50
CA ALA A 95 -11.23 -6.52 1.18
C ALA A 95 -11.30 -5.22 0.38
N LEU A 96 -12.24 -5.12 -0.55
CA LEU A 96 -12.45 -3.91 -1.35
C LEU A 96 -13.13 -2.80 -0.54
N ILE A 97 -14.11 -3.11 0.32
CA ILE A 97 -14.71 -2.13 1.24
C ILE A 97 -13.65 -1.55 2.18
N PHE A 98 -12.84 -2.40 2.82
CA PHE A 98 -11.76 -1.94 3.71
C PHE A 98 -10.66 -1.21 2.92
N GLY A 99 -10.33 -1.68 1.71
CA GLY A 99 -9.40 -0.99 0.81
C GLY A 99 -9.87 0.42 0.47
N PHE A 100 -11.13 0.58 0.05
CA PHE A 100 -11.69 1.90 -0.27
C PHE A 100 -11.92 2.77 0.96
N ALA A 101 -12.26 2.19 2.10
CA ALA A 101 -12.34 2.93 3.37
C ALA A 101 -10.97 3.46 3.80
N GLY A 102 -9.91 2.63 3.71
CA GLY A 102 -8.54 3.02 4.00
C GLY A 102 -8.04 4.11 3.05
N ILE A 103 -8.34 3.97 1.76
CA ILE A 103 -8.00 4.98 0.76
C ILE A 103 -8.81 6.28 0.95
N GLY A 104 -10.11 6.19 1.27
CA GLY A 104 -10.95 7.35 1.56
C GLY A 104 -10.48 8.09 2.82
N PHE A 105 -10.10 7.35 3.86
CA PHE A 105 -9.48 7.90 5.06
C PHE A 105 -8.16 8.60 4.74
N PHE A 106 -7.29 7.97 3.94
CA PHE A 106 -6.07 8.58 3.44
C PHE A 106 -6.35 9.87 2.66
N PHE A 107 -7.36 9.88 1.81
CA PHE A 107 -7.78 11.06 1.05
C PHE A 107 -8.27 12.19 1.94
N VAL A 108 -9.03 11.86 3.00
CA VAL A 108 -9.52 12.85 3.97
C VAL A 108 -8.35 13.45 4.76
N ILE A 109 -7.43 12.61 5.26
CA ILE A 109 -6.25 13.09 5.98
C ILE A 109 -5.38 13.98 5.08
N THR A 110 -5.07 13.53 3.87
CA THR A 110 -4.17 14.28 2.98
C THR A 110 -4.80 15.57 2.44
N ASN A 111 -6.10 15.62 2.18
CA ASN A 111 -6.73 16.84 1.66
C ASN A 111 -7.18 17.82 2.74
N TYR A 112 -7.68 17.34 3.88
CA TYR A 112 -8.25 18.22 4.91
C TYR A 112 -7.31 18.46 6.09
N PHE A 113 -6.43 17.51 6.40
CA PHE A 113 -5.47 17.62 7.51
C PHE A 113 -4.03 17.87 7.04
N ARG A 114 -3.85 18.25 5.76
CA ARG A 114 -2.57 18.51 5.05
C ARG A 114 -1.40 18.72 6.01
N PRO A 115 -0.63 17.66 6.31
CA PRO A 115 0.66 17.84 6.94
C PRO A 115 1.52 18.71 6.02
N SER A 116 2.39 19.54 6.60
CA SER A 116 3.48 20.14 5.82
C SER A 116 4.24 19.04 5.07
N HIS A 117 4.80 19.33 3.90
CA HIS A 117 5.58 18.35 3.13
C HIS A 117 6.68 17.75 4.02
N ARG A 118 6.74 16.41 4.14
CA ARG A 118 7.55 15.67 5.17
C ARG A 118 6.99 15.74 6.59
N GLY A 119 5.67 15.86 6.70
CA GLY A 119 4.93 15.92 7.94
C GLY A 119 4.81 14.54 8.58
N ILE A 120 3.63 14.23 9.12
CA ILE A 120 3.40 12.97 9.84
C ILE A 120 3.57 11.74 8.93
N THR A 121 3.37 11.89 7.62
CA THR A 121 3.57 10.85 6.60
C THR A 121 5.01 10.34 6.57
N HIS A 122 6.02 11.18 6.80
CA HIS A 122 7.42 10.72 6.87
C HIS A 122 7.80 10.26 8.28
N SER A 123 7.01 9.36 8.89
CA SER A 123 7.27 8.85 10.25
C SER A 123 7.16 7.33 10.36
N LEU A 124 7.87 6.77 11.34
CA LEU A 124 7.74 5.36 11.70
C LEU A 124 6.34 5.03 12.20
N LEU A 125 5.65 5.94 12.88
CA LEU A 125 4.27 5.74 13.31
C LEU A 125 3.34 5.48 12.13
N VAL A 126 3.44 6.28 11.06
CA VAL A 126 2.61 6.06 9.86
C VAL A 126 3.01 4.80 9.12
N ASN A 127 4.31 4.48 9.05
CA ASN A 127 4.75 3.20 8.50
C ASN A 127 4.14 2.00 9.26
N THR A 128 4.18 2.02 10.59
CA THR A 128 3.58 0.97 11.43
C THR A 128 2.07 0.90 11.26
N GLY A 129 1.39 2.05 11.25
CA GLY A 129 -0.06 2.12 10.99
C GLY A 129 -0.44 1.58 9.61
N TYR A 130 0.35 1.91 8.59
CA TYR A 130 0.19 1.38 7.24
C TYR A 130 0.40 -0.13 7.19
N GLY A 131 1.46 -0.66 7.82
CA GLY A 131 1.70 -2.09 7.94
C GLY A 131 0.53 -2.81 8.65
N ALA A 132 0.03 -2.26 9.77
CA ALA A 132 -1.12 -2.82 10.47
C ALA A 132 -2.39 -2.83 9.61
N LEU A 133 -2.63 -1.75 8.84
CA LEU A 133 -3.74 -1.69 7.91
C LEU A 133 -3.63 -2.75 6.81
N ILE A 134 -2.44 -2.89 6.19
CA ILE A 134 -2.19 -3.92 5.18
C ILE A 134 -2.43 -5.30 5.77
N TRP A 135 -1.91 -5.58 6.97
CA TRP A 135 -2.10 -6.86 7.65
C TRP A 135 -3.57 -7.21 7.83
N VAL A 136 -4.41 -6.26 8.24
CA VAL A 136 -5.86 -6.49 8.37
C VAL A 136 -6.51 -6.72 7.00
N VAL A 137 -6.20 -5.87 6.01
CA VAL A 137 -6.82 -5.92 4.67
C VAL A 137 -6.45 -7.19 3.90
N THR A 138 -5.24 -7.71 4.10
CA THR A 138 -4.77 -8.95 3.44
C THR A 138 -5.18 -10.22 4.17
N GLY A 139 -6.03 -10.13 5.21
CA GLY A 139 -6.45 -11.29 5.99
C GLY A 139 -5.32 -11.89 6.81
N TYR A 140 -4.48 -11.02 7.39
CA TYR A 140 -3.34 -11.35 8.24
C TYR A 140 -2.13 -11.94 7.51
N ASP A 141 -1.99 -11.69 6.20
CA ASP A 141 -0.81 -12.12 5.42
C ASP A 141 0.43 -11.34 5.84
N VAL A 142 1.33 -12.03 6.55
CA VAL A 142 2.57 -11.46 7.08
C VAL A 142 3.56 -11.10 5.97
N ASN A 143 3.57 -11.84 4.87
CA ASN A 143 4.53 -11.62 3.79
C ASN A 143 4.19 -10.30 3.08
N VAL A 144 2.93 -10.13 2.68
CA VAL A 144 2.48 -8.89 2.04
C VAL A 144 2.69 -7.69 2.98
N THR A 145 2.44 -7.88 4.28
CA THR A 145 2.65 -6.84 5.30
C THR A 145 4.11 -6.41 5.40
N ILE A 146 5.05 -7.36 5.49
CA ILE A 146 6.49 -7.08 5.60
C ILE A 146 6.98 -6.34 4.35
N PHE A 147 6.57 -6.78 3.16
CA PHE A 147 6.99 -6.12 1.92
C PHE A 147 6.38 -4.72 1.77
N ALA A 148 5.12 -4.53 2.18
CA ALA A 148 4.48 -3.23 2.15
C ALA A 148 5.16 -2.24 3.12
N ALA A 149 5.33 -2.63 4.38
CA ALA A 149 6.01 -1.81 5.40
C ALA A 149 7.50 -1.59 5.06
N GLY A 150 8.15 -2.60 4.49
CA GLY A 150 9.52 -2.49 3.98
C GLY A 150 9.64 -1.47 2.85
N GLY A 151 8.73 -1.50 1.88
CA GLY A 151 8.67 -0.50 0.82
C GLY A 151 8.51 0.92 1.36
N TYR A 152 7.56 1.13 2.26
CA TYR A 152 7.37 2.42 2.92
C TYR A 152 8.64 2.86 3.68
N LEU A 153 9.25 1.96 4.45
CA LEU A 153 10.47 2.24 5.19
C LEU A 153 11.65 2.62 4.28
N THR A 154 11.79 1.97 3.13
CA THR A 154 12.85 2.30 2.16
C THR A 154 12.72 3.72 1.64
N HIS A 155 11.50 4.25 1.52
CA HIS A 155 11.29 5.65 1.19
C HIS A 155 11.85 6.56 2.29
N LEU A 156 11.51 6.30 3.54
CA LEU A 156 12.00 7.06 4.70
C LEU A 156 13.53 7.02 4.81
N LEU A 157 14.12 5.85 4.57
CA LEU A 157 15.57 5.65 4.54
C LEU A 157 16.23 6.46 3.42
N THR A 158 15.63 6.44 2.23
CA THR A 158 16.16 7.15 1.06
C THR A 158 16.12 8.67 1.28
N ASP A 159 15.06 9.16 1.91
CA ASP A 159 14.91 10.58 2.27
C ASP A 159 15.68 10.98 3.54
N GLN A 160 16.32 10.02 4.24
CA GLN A 160 16.93 10.21 5.56
C GLN A 160 15.97 10.82 6.59
N CYS A 161 14.67 10.57 6.43
CA CYS A 161 13.58 11.15 7.23
C CYS A 161 13.02 10.10 8.20
N ILE A 162 13.88 9.45 8.98
CA ILE A 162 13.43 8.52 10.03
C ILE A 162 13.19 9.29 11.33
N LYS A 163 11.91 9.46 11.66
CA LYS A 163 11.45 10.03 12.93
C LYS A 163 10.32 9.19 13.49
N LEU A 164 10.11 9.26 14.79
CA LEU A 164 9.05 8.50 15.45
C LEU A 164 7.66 9.04 15.06
N VAL A 165 7.51 10.37 14.98
CA VAL A 165 6.31 11.14 14.57
C VAL A 165 6.73 12.33 13.70
#